data_AF-A0A1W6CQV5-F1
#
_entry.id   AF-A0A1W6CQV5-F1
#
_cell.length_a   1.000
_cell.length_b   1.000
_cell.length_c   1.000
_cell.angle_alpha   90.00
_cell.angle_beta   90.00
_cell.angle_gamma   90.00
#
_symmetry.space_group_name_H-M   'P 1'
#
loop_
_entity.id
_entity.type
_entity.pdbx_description
1 polymer ?
#
loop_
_entity_poly.entity_id
_entity_poly.type
_entity_poly.pdbx_seq_one_letter_code
_entity_poly.pdbx_strand_id
1 'polypeptide(L)'
;MADQADQQVLFEGAVLALLGKVLETGRRIDLAVADYLKIFPIAPSEPHIQPDLIICISDCQSLLRQTAGRDTDMGQVLADATRTWRGMKAADRLSASGGVTRIQACIGNIRRAIAAIA
;
A
#
# COMPACT_ATOMS: atom_id res chain seq x y z
N MET A 1 -1.90 16.86 -17.33
CA MET A 1 -1.85 16.59 -15.88
C MET A 1 -2.08 15.11 -15.74
N ALA A 2 -1.04 14.29 -15.52
CA ALA A 2 -1.26 12.90 -15.12
C ALA A 2 -2.04 12.97 -13.81
N ASP A 3 -3.22 12.35 -13.79
CA ASP A 3 -4.26 12.64 -12.82
C ASP A 3 -3.79 12.26 -11.42
N GLN A 4 -4.13 13.04 -10.39
CA GLN A 4 -3.73 12.73 -9.00
C GLN A 4 -4.23 11.33 -8.58
N ALA A 5 -5.33 10.88 -9.20
CA ALA A 5 -5.85 9.52 -9.05
C ALA A 5 -4.84 8.45 -9.54
N ASP A 6 -4.17 8.67 -10.67
CA ASP A 6 -3.20 7.72 -11.22
C ASP A 6 -1.97 7.61 -10.31
N GLN A 7 -1.52 8.72 -9.75
CA GLN A 7 -0.39 8.73 -8.81
C GLN A 7 -0.72 8.01 -7.50
N GLN A 8 -1.95 8.17 -6.98
CA GLN A 8 -2.40 7.46 -5.78
C GLN A 8 -2.44 5.94 -6.02
N VAL A 9 -2.93 5.49 -7.17
CA VAL A 9 -2.97 4.06 -7.53
C VAL A 9 -1.57 3.48 -7.65
N LEU A 10 -0.62 4.22 -8.27
CA LEU A 10 0.78 3.80 -8.34
C LEU A 10 1.42 3.69 -6.95
N PHE A 11 1.17 4.67 -6.08
CA PHE A 11 1.66 4.65 -4.71
C PHE A 11 1.13 3.45 -3.92
N GLU A 12 -0.17 3.20 -3.97
CA GLU A 12 -0.81 2.04 -3.32
C GLU A 12 -0.29 0.70 -3.88
N GLY A 13 -0.12 0.62 -5.19
CA GLY A 13 0.47 -0.54 -5.85
C GLY A 13 1.90 -0.82 -5.37
N ALA A 14 2.69 0.23 -5.16
CA ALA A 14 4.03 0.11 -4.60
C ALA A 14 4.01 -0.35 -3.14
N VAL A 15 3.08 0.14 -2.32
CA VAL A 15 2.88 -0.33 -0.93
C VAL A 15 2.59 -1.84 -0.91
N LEU A 16 1.68 -2.32 -1.75
CA LEU A 16 1.34 -3.75 -1.83
C LEU A 16 2.51 -4.61 -2.31
N ALA A 17 3.26 -4.15 -3.32
CA ALA A 17 4.43 -4.85 -3.82
C ALA A 17 5.55 -4.91 -2.77
N LEU A 18 5.79 -3.80 -2.06
CA LEU A 18 6.79 -3.71 -1.00
C LEU A 18 6.42 -4.55 0.22
N LEU A 19 5.13 -4.60 0.60
CA LEU A 19 4.64 -5.52 1.62
C LEU A 19 4.97 -6.97 1.26
N GLY A 20 4.70 -7.38 0.03
CA GLY A 20 5.02 -8.74 -0.45
C GLY A 20 6.50 -9.05 -0.30
N LYS A 21 7.36 -8.14 -0.75
CA LYS A 21 8.81 -8.29 -0.63
C LYS A 21 9.30 -8.31 0.81
N VAL A 22 8.75 -7.46 1.68
CA VAL A 22 9.11 -7.40 3.11
C VAL A 22 8.71 -8.69 3.81
N LEU A 23 7.51 -9.23 3.53
CA LEU A 23 7.06 -10.50 4.11
C LEU A 23 7.89 -11.69 3.62
N GLU A 24 8.21 -11.73 2.33
CA GLU A 24 9.01 -12.81 1.73
C GLU A 24 10.45 -12.82 2.23
N THR A 25 11.08 -11.65 2.33
CA THR A 25 12.53 -11.54 2.59
C THR A 25 12.88 -11.24 4.05
N GLY A 26 11.90 -10.85 4.88
CA GLY A 26 12.14 -10.35 6.23
C GLY A 26 12.94 -9.04 6.29
N ARG A 27 13.12 -8.36 5.14
CA ARG A 27 13.93 -7.14 5.04
C ARG A 27 13.26 -5.96 5.73
N ARG A 28 14.06 -5.08 6.34
CA ARG A 28 13.56 -3.83 6.91
C ARG A 28 12.88 -2.95 5.85
N ILE A 29 11.76 -2.34 6.23
CA ILE A 29 10.90 -1.53 5.34
C ILE A 29 11.68 -0.38 4.71
N ASP A 30 12.46 0.38 5.49
CA ASP A 30 13.22 1.53 5.02
C ASP A 30 14.20 1.16 3.89
N LEU A 31 14.90 0.03 4.04
CA LEU A 31 15.82 -0.49 3.02
C LEU A 31 15.09 -1.01 1.78
N ALA A 32 13.95 -1.69 1.97
CA ALA A 32 13.14 -2.19 0.87
C ALA A 32 12.57 -1.02 0.02
N VAL A 33 12.07 0.02 0.67
CA VAL A 33 11.57 1.25 0.02
C VAL A 33 12.68 1.95 -0.75
N ALA A 34 13.84 2.16 -0.11
CA ALA A 34 14.96 2.84 -0.74
C ALA A 34 15.43 2.13 -2.02
N ASP A 35 15.48 0.80 -2.01
CA ASP A 35 15.86 0.03 -3.19
C ASP A 35 14.78 -0.02 -4.25
N TYR A 36 13.51 -0.08 -3.85
CA TYR A 36 12.39 -0.04 -4.80
C TYR A 36 12.36 1.29 -5.56
N LEU A 37 12.51 2.43 -4.87
CA LEU A 37 12.49 3.75 -5.49
C LEU A 37 13.67 4.02 -6.44
N LYS A 38 14.80 3.32 -6.28
CA LYS A 38 15.91 3.36 -7.25
C LYS A 38 15.53 2.73 -8.60
N ILE A 39 14.67 1.72 -8.58
CA ILE A 39 14.27 0.96 -9.78
C ILE A 39 12.98 1.53 -10.38
N PHE A 40 12.03 1.90 -9.52
CA PHE A 40 10.72 2.42 -9.89
C PHE A 40 10.47 3.76 -9.20
N PRO A 41 10.94 4.88 -9.77
CA PRO A 41 10.71 6.21 -9.21
C PRO A 41 9.22 6.55 -9.23
N ILE A 42 8.67 6.91 -8.07
CA ILE A 42 7.29 7.40 -7.92
C ILE A 42 7.37 8.85 -7.51
N ALA A 43 6.78 9.74 -8.32
CA ALA A 43 6.77 11.19 -8.09
C ALA A 43 8.12 11.72 -7.56
N PRO A 44 9.24 11.57 -8.32
CA PRO A 44 10.59 11.84 -7.82
C PRO A 44 10.84 13.30 -7.41
N SER A 45 9.96 14.22 -7.82
CA SER A 45 9.96 15.62 -7.38
C SER A 45 9.40 15.83 -5.97
N GLU A 46 8.80 14.80 -5.37
CA GLU A 46 8.17 14.87 -4.05
C GLU A 46 9.07 14.26 -2.96
N PRO A 47 9.67 15.08 -2.08
CA PRO A 47 10.62 14.59 -1.07
C PRO A 47 9.96 13.71 -0.01
N HIS A 48 8.63 13.75 0.10
CA HIS A 48 7.86 13.01 1.11
C HIS A 48 7.44 11.61 0.67
N ILE A 49 7.66 11.19 -0.59
CA ILE A 49 7.22 9.87 -1.07
C ILE A 49 7.86 8.73 -0.30
N GLN A 50 9.17 8.80 -0.06
CA GLN A 50 9.87 7.78 0.70
C GLN A 50 9.32 7.62 2.13
N PRO A 51 9.23 8.68 2.96
CA PRO A 51 8.63 8.54 4.28
C PRO A 51 7.14 8.14 4.23
N ASP A 52 6.35 8.65 3.26
CA ASP A 52 4.95 8.26 3.09
C ASP A 52 4.81 6.76 2.84
N LEU A 53 5.66 6.18 1.97
CA LEU A 53 5.70 4.74 1.70
C LEU A 53 6.02 3.95 2.96
N ILE A 54 7.06 4.36 3.71
CA ILE A 54 7.47 3.69 4.95
C ILE A 54 6.30 3.64 5.95
N ILE A 55 5.62 4.78 6.14
CA ILE A 55 4.47 4.88 7.05
C ILE A 55 3.33 3.97 6.57
N CYS A 56 2.94 4.05 5.30
CA CYS A 56 1.86 3.25 4.76
C CYS A 56 2.14 1.75 4.85
N ILE A 57 3.36 1.33 4.54
CA ILE A 57 3.76 -0.08 4.63
C ILE A 57 3.71 -0.56 6.09
N SER A 58 4.21 0.21 7.06
CA SER A 58 4.18 -0.17 8.47
C SER A 58 2.73 -0.35 8.98
N ASP A 59 1.85 0.58 8.63
CA ASP A 59 0.45 0.54 9.06
C ASP A 59 -0.31 -0.60 8.37
N CYS A 60 -0.09 -0.79 7.07
CA CYS A 60 -0.72 -1.88 6.33
C CYS A 60 -0.19 -3.25 6.76
N GLN A 61 1.09 -3.38 7.10
CA GLN A 61 1.64 -4.61 7.69
C GLN A 61 0.96 -4.93 9.02
N SER A 62 0.69 -3.92 9.83
CA SER A 62 -0.05 -4.08 11.10
C SER A 62 -1.49 -4.52 10.86
N LEU A 63 -2.18 -3.96 9.86
CA LEU A 63 -3.53 -4.39 9.45
C LEU A 63 -3.57 -5.84 8.97
N LEU A 64 -2.60 -6.25 8.15
CA LEU A 64 -2.47 -7.63 7.68
C LEU A 64 -2.25 -8.59 8.86
N ARG A 65 -1.38 -8.23 9.80
CA ARG A 65 -1.11 -9.05 10.98
C ARG A 65 -2.35 -9.22 11.86
N GLN A 66 -3.11 -8.14 12.06
CA GLN A 66 -4.37 -8.19 12.82
C GLN A 66 -5.40 -9.08 12.14
N THR A 67 -5.49 -9.03 10.81
CA THR A 67 -6.47 -9.80 10.04
C THR A 67 -6.11 -11.28 9.96
N ALA A 68 -4.82 -11.60 9.76
CA ALA A 68 -4.36 -12.97 9.67
C ALA A 68 -4.60 -13.76 10.98
N GLY A 69 -4.61 -13.09 12.13
CA GLY A 69 -4.78 -13.75 13.41
C GLY A 69 -3.62 -14.72 13.72
N ARG A 70 -3.89 -15.81 14.45
CA ARG A 70 -2.88 -16.81 14.82
C ARG A 70 -2.65 -17.89 13.75
N ASP A 71 -3.67 -18.19 12.94
CA ASP A 71 -3.70 -19.40 12.11
C ASP A 71 -3.67 -19.12 10.60
N THR A 72 -3.83 -17.87 10.18
CA THR A 72 -3.79 -17.49 8.75
C THR A 72 -2.41 -17.00 8.35
N ASP A 73 -1.95 -17.38 7.16
CA ASP A 73 -0.73 -16.84 6.58
C ASP A 73 -0.94 -15.37 6.12
N MET A 74 -0.13 -14.46 6.65
CA MET A 74 -0.12 -13.05 6.23
C MET A 74 0.11 -12.90 4.72
N GLY A 75 0.87 -13.80 4.10
CA GLY A 75 1.09 -13.82 2.64
C GLY A 75 -0.20 -14.05 1.87
N GLN A 76 -1.05 -14.97 2.33
CA GLN A 76 -2.35 -15.24 1.73
C GLN A 76 -3.29 -14.03 1.88
N VAL A 77 -3.37 -13.45 3.08
CA VAL A 77 -4.18 -12.24 3.31
C VAL A 77 -3.73 -11.08 2.40
N LEU A 78 -2.42 -10.90 2.23
CA LEU A 78 -1.88 -9.88 1.32
C LEU A 78 -2.25 -10.17 -0.14
N ALA A 79 -2.17 -11.43 -0.58
CA ALA A 79 -2.51 -11.81 -1.94
C ALA A 79 -4.00 -11.55 -2.24
N ASP A 80 -4.89 -11.92 -1.32
CA ASP A 80 -6.32 -11.66 -1.46
C ASP A 80 -6.65 -10.16 -1.36
N ALA A 81 -6.03 -9.43 -0.43
CA ALA A 81 -6.16 -7.98 -0.34
C ALA A 81 -5.72 -7.29 -1.63
N THR A 82 -4.61 -7.74 -2.23
CA THR A 82 -4.10 -7.20 -3.50
C THR A 82 -5.08 -7.47 -4.64
N ARG A 83 -5.68 -8.66 -4.69
CA ARG A 83 -6.68 -9.02 -5.70
C ARG A 83 -7.93 -8.15 -5.55
N THR A 84 -8.44 -8.01 -4.32
CA THR A 84 -9.60 -7.18 -4.02
C THR A 84 -9.34 -5.71 -4.35
N TRP A 85 -8.18 -5.17 -3.94
CA TRP A 85 -7.78 -3.80 -4.25
C TRP A 85 -7.72 -3.55 -5.76
N ARG A 86 -7.14 -4.47 -6.54
CA ARG A 86 -7.13 -4.37 -8.02
C ARG A 86 -8.54 -4.33 -8.63
N GLY A 87 -9.50 -5.03 -8.02
CA GLY A 87 -10.89 -5.07 -8.45
C GLY A 87 -11.74 -3.86 -8.03
N MET A 88 -11.25 -3.00 -7.12
CA MET A 88 -12.00 -1.82 -6.66
C MET A 88 -12.20 -0.82 -7.81
N LYS A 89 -13.46 -0.40 -8.01
CA LYS A 89 -13.81 0.66 -8.97
C LYS A 89 -13.20 1.99 -8.51
N ALA A 90 -12.81 2.84 -9.46
CA ALA A 90 -12.22 4.14 -9.16
C ALA A 90 -13.12 5.02 -8.26
N ALA A 91 -14.44 4.96 -8.44
CA ALA A 91 -15.41 5.70 -7.64
C ALA A 91 -15.45 5.27 -6.16
N ASP A 92 -15.01 4.05 -5.84
CA ASP A 92 -15.01 3.50 -4.48
C ASP A 92 -13.68 3.75 -3.75
N ARG A 93 -12.68 4.28 -4.46
CA ARG A 93 -11.35 4.57 -3.90
C ARG A 93 -11.33 5.97 -3.29
N LEU A 94 -10.75 6.06 -2.10
CA LEU A 94 -10.33 7.33 -1.55
C LEU A 94 -9.20 7.90 -2.41
N SER A 95 -9.29 9.16 -2.78
CA SER A 95 -8.21 9.90 -3.43
C SER A 95 -7.57 10.86 -2.42
N ALA A 96 -6.32 11.26 -2.67
CA ALA A 96 -5.64 12.29 -1.90
C ALA A 96 -6.17 13.70 -2.26
N SER A 97 -7.46 13.92 -2.03
CA SER A 97 -8.17 15.16 -2.30
C SER A 97 -9.14 15.49 -1.15
N GLY A 98 -9.62 16.74 -1.09
CA GLY A 98 -10.63 17.14 -0.10
C GLY A 98 -10.18 17.04 1.37
N GLY A 99 -8.88 17.23 1.64
CA GLY A 99 -8.32 17.18 3.00
C GLY A 99 -7.85 15.80 3.45
N VAL A 100 -7.98 14.77 2.60
CA VAL A 100 -7.42 13.44 2.83
C VAL A 100 -5.97 13.39 2.35
N THR A 101 -5.06 12.98 3.21
CA THR A 101 -3.65 12.80 2.81
C THR A 101 -3.48 11.51 2.00
N ARG A 102 -2.42 11.45 1.19
CA ARG A 102 -2.01 10.22 0.47
C ARG A 102 -1.94 9.00 1.38
N ILE A 103 -1.39 9.17 2.57
CA ILE A 103 -1.26 8.12 3.59
C ILE A 103 -2.64 7.63 4.02
N GLN A 104 -3.54 8.56 4.36
CA GLN A 104 -4.91 8.23 4.77
C GLN A 104 -5.69 7.53 3.66
N ALA A 105 -5.56 8.00 2.41
CA ALA A 105 -6.17 7.37 1.24
C ALA A 105 -5.64 5.93 1.05
N CYS A 106 -4.31 5.75 1.09
CA CYS A 106 -3.67 4.45 0.92
C CYS A 106 -4.11 3.45 2.00
N ILE A 107 -3.99 3.82 3.28
CA ILE A 107 -4.38 2.96 4.40
C ILE A 107 -5.88 2.66 4.32
N GLY A 108 -6.71 3.66 4.00
CA GLY A 108 -8.16 3.49 3.89
C GLY A 108 -8.55 2.53 2.77
N ASN A 109 -7.93 2.65 1.59
CA ASN A 109 -8.20 1.76 0.45
C ASN A 109 -7.72 0.34 0.72
N ILE A 110 -6.52 0.16 1.28
CA ILE A 110 -6.01 -1.17 1.65
C ILE A 110 -6.86 -1.80 2.74
N ARG A 111 -7.27 -1.04 3.77
CA ARG A 111 -8.18 -1.52 4.82
C ARG A 111 -9.53 -1.99 4.24
N ARG A 112 -10.11 -1.23 3.30
CA ARG A 112 -11.34 -1.63 2.60
C ARG A 112 -11.14 -2.92 1.81
N ALA A 113 -10.02 -3.05 1.11
CA ALA A 113 -9.70 -4.26 0.38
C ALA A 113 -9.57 -5.48 1.30
N ILE A 114 -8.92 -5.32 2.45
CA ILE A 114 -8.81 -6.37 3.48
C ILE A 114 -10.18 -6.75 4.04
N ALA A 115 -11.02 -5.77 4.38
CA ALA A 115 -12.36 -6.01 4.92
C ALA A 115 -13.29 -6.77 3.96
N ALA A 116 -13.03 -6.69 2.65
CA ALA A 116 -13.80 -7.38 1.61
C ALA A 116 -13.25 -8.78 1.23
N ILE A 117 -12.26 -9.30 1.95
CA ILE A 117 -11.80 -10.71 1.83
C ILE A 117 -12.75 -11.66 2.57
N ALA A 118 -13.49 -11.16 3.56
CA ALA A 118 -14.37 -11.92 4.44
C ALA A 118 -15.61 -12.50 3.74
#